data_AF-A0A4S8RA12-F1
#
_entry.id   AF-A0A4S8RA12-F1
#
_cell.length_a   1.000
_cell.length_b   1.000
_cell.length_c   1.000
_cell.angle_alpha   90.00
_cell.angle_beta   90.00
_cell.angle_gamma   90.00
#
_symmetry.space_group_name_H-M   'P 1'
#
loop_
_entity.id
_entity.type
_entity.pdbx_description
1 polymer ?
#
loop_
_entity_poly.entity_id
_entity_poly.type
_entity_poly.pdbx_seq_one_letter_code
_entity_poly.pdbx_strand_id
1 'polypeptide(L)'
;MASQDINSDLGQYWNRTSSRRLRTQLPQSSIEQTPNCTEHTLSGESSLSSLDTPESISDFEDSYQEPLESNTVMGPNLQDTPKRKAGTEESLPNSQNAPKRKATEEPPSFPVSSKKMKMSETELTDNLKKANAEHPANINIIPFPEKPAVIEEREGEIDFRVVNNDDTNESTIILSGLKGIFQKQLPKMPKEYIARLVYDRNHLSMALVKKATLEVLGGITYRPFDDHEFAEIVFCAISSDQQVKGYGAHLMNHLKDYVKASSKVMHFLTYADNYAIGYFKKQGFTKEITLPKPLWMGYIKDYEGGTIMHCEMVPRVRYLESNRMIVKQKEVVNAKILAFSKSDEVHAPPKQWKNGAFPIDPMSIPAIRASGWTPAMDELARQPRHGPNYAQLSRLLSSLQNHQKAWPFKAPVNGNEVADYYSVITNPMDFETMERKLDQDSYEKPEDFVADATLVFSNCKKYNNDSTPYAKCANKVEKYMWSLIKEIPEWSYLLDN
;
A
#
# COMPACT_ATOMS: atom_id res chain seq x y z
N MET A 1 -37.34 -27.38 -38.63
CA MET A 1 -36.72 -26.42 -39.56
C MET A 1 -36.71 -25.07 -38.84
N ALA A 2 -35.62 -24.41 -38.49
CA ALA A 2 -34.20 -24.68 -38.60
C ALA A 2 -33.51 -23.98 -37.41
N SER A 3 -32.49 -24.62 -36.85
CA SER A 3 -31.55 -24.10 -35.86
C SER A 3 -30.45 -23.30 -36.56
N GLN A 4 -29.97 -22.22 -35.92
CA GLN A 4 -28.70 -21.51 -36.18
C GLN A 4 -28.59 -20.35 -35.18
N ASP A 5 -27.45 -19.92 -34.66
CA ASP A 5 -26.19 -20.55 -34.25
C ASP A 5 -25.54 -19.46 -33.38
N ILE A 6 -25.34 -19.72 -32.09
CA ILE A 6 -24.58 -18.83 -31.18
C ILE A 6 -23.21 -19.48 -31.01
N ASN A 7 -22.24 -19.08 -31.84
CA ASN A 7 -20.82 -19.34 -31.59
C ASN A 7 -19.92 -18.52 -32.52
N SER A 8 -19.50 -17.33 -32.07
CA SER A 8 -18.31 -16.65 -32.60
C SER A 8 -17.85 -15.55 -31.65
N ASP A 9 -17.04 -15.88 -30.62
CA ASP A 9 -16.11 -14.90 -30.01
C ASP A 9 -15.11 -15.50 -28.99
N LEU A 10 -14.47 -16.63 -29.31
CA LEU A 10 -13.39 -17.22 -28.48
C LEU A 10 -12.11 -17.53 -29.29
N GLY A 11 -11.74 -16.64 -30.22
CA GLY A 11 -10.67 -16.89 -31.19
C GLY A 11 -9.50 -15.90 -31.25
N GLN A 12 -9.35 -14.92 -30.34
CA GLN A 12 -8.36 -13.84 -30.54
C GLN A 12 -7.33 -13.56 -29.42
N TYR A 13 -7.18 -14.40 -28.39
CA TYR A 13 -6.26 -14.09 -27.28
C TYR A 13 -5.04 -15.00 -27.09
N TRP A 14 -4.63 -15.79 -28.09
CA TRP A 14 -3.52 -16.75 -27.96
C TRP A 14 -2.42 -16.66 -29.03
N ASN A 15 -2.01 -15.46 -29.45
CA ASN A 15 -0.81 -15.29 -30.28
C ASN A 15 -0.15 -13.92 -30.10
N ARG A 16 0.66 -13.73 -29.05
CA ARG A 16 1.70 -12.67 -29.04
C ARG A 16 2.71 -12.77 -27.89
N THR A 17 3.44 -13.87 -27.77
CA THR A 17 4.77 -13.86 -27.11
C THR A 17 5.65 -14.97 -27.69
N SER A 18 6.23 -14.71 -28.86
CA SER A 18 7.38 -15.46 -29.37
C SER A 18 8.49 -14.48 -29.74
N SER A 19 9.57 -14.58 -28.97
CA SER A 19 10.96 -14.21 -29.24
C SER A 19 11.25 -13.24 -30.40
N ARG A 20 11.63 -12.00 -30.07
CA ARG A 20 12.50 -11.18 -30.95
C ARG A 20 13.90 -11.10 -30.34
N ARG A 21 14.82 -11.90 -30.89
CA ARG A 21 16.26 -11.66 -30.82
C ARG A 21 16.58 -10.44 -31.70
N LEU A 22 17.20 -9.41 -31.12
CA LEU A 22 17.79 -8.30 -31.87
C LEU A 22 19.15 -8.75 -32.41
N ARG A 23 19.31 -8.73 -33.73
CA ARG A 23 20.57 -8.92 -34.44
C ARG A 23 21.03 -7.56 -34.95
N THR A 24 22.18 -7.11 -34.46
CA THR A 24 22.95 -5.95 -34.92
C THR A 24 23.46 -6.16 -36.35
N GLN A 25 23.25 -5.16 -37.22
CA GLN A 25 24.12 -4.87 -38.38
C GLN A 25 24.10 -3.35 -38.66
N LEU A 26 25.29 -2.74 -38.66
CA LEU A 26 25.62 -1.44 -39.28
C LEU A 26 25.72 -1.63 -40.81
N PRO A 27 25.52 -0.57 -41.63
CA PRO A 27 26.70 0.10 -42.22
C PRO A 27 26.57 1.61 -42.56
N GLN A 28 27.72 2.28 -42.41
CA GLN A 28 28.41 3.30 -43.24
C GLN A 28 27.67 4.40 -44.06
N SER A 29 27.90 5.65 -43.61
CA SER A 29 28.45 6.87 -44.27
C SER A 29 28.20 7.22 -45.76
N SER A 30 27.82 8.49 -46.00
CA SER A 30 28.33 9.45 -47.03
C SER A 30 27.73 10.85 -46.71
N ILE A 31 28.44 11.80 -46.12
CA ILE A 31 29.14 12.98 -46.70
C ILE A 31 28.37 13.73 -47.79
N GLU A 32 27.94 14.97 -47.51
CA GLU A 32 28.17 16.22 -48.28
C GLU A 32 27.47 17.40 -47.56
N GLN A 33 28.25 18.31 -46.94
CA GLN A 33 28.60 19.67 -47.39
C GLN A 33 27.53 20.77 -47.14
N THR A 34 27.90 21.68 -46.24
CA THR A 34 27.30 23.00 -45.95
C THR A 34 27.43 23.98 -47.13
N PRO A 35 26.70 25.12 -47.15
CA PRO A 35 27.33 26.33 -46.62
C PRO A 35 26.43 27.33 -45.87
N ASN A 36 27.15 28.21 -45.18
CA ASN A 36 26.92 29.37 -44.32
C ASN A 36 25.87 30.45 -44.66
N CYS A 37 25.76 31.36 -43.66
CA CYS A 37 25.46 32.81 -43.69
C CYS A 37 23.99 33.18 -43.39
N THR A 38 23.65 34.18 -42.59
CA THR A 38 24.40 35.22 -41.84
C THR A 38 23.43 35.90 -40.86
N GLU A 39 24.03 36.60 -39.89
CA GLU A 39 23.47 37.58 -38.96
C GLU A 39 22.31 38.44 -39.50
N HIS A 40 21.37 38.82 -38.63
CA HIS A 40 21.00 40.23 -38.47
C HIS A 40 20.35 40.51 -37.11
N THR A 41 20.93 41.55 -36.50
CA THR A 41 20.67 42.20 -35.23
C THR A 41 19.42 43.08 -35.24
N LEU A 42 18.96 43.45 -34.04
CA LEU A 42 18.34 44.73 -33.63
C LEU A 42 16.85 44.74 -33.22
N SER A 43 16.68 44.90 -31.90
CA SER A 43 15.98 45.99 -31.19
C SER A 43 14.47 46.18 -31.34
N GLY A 44 13.81 46.35 -30.20
CA GLY A 44 12.50 46.99 -30.10
C GLY A 44 11.90 46.86 -28.70
N GLU A 45 12.29 47.75 -27.80
CA GLU A 45 11.65 47.93 -26.49
C GLU A 45 10.25 48.56 -26.61
N SER A 46 9.50 48.39 -25.52
CA SER A 46 8.66 49.42 -24.85
C SER A 46 7.13 49.29 -24.94
N SER A 47 6.58 48.83 -23.80
CA SER A 47 5.66 49.54 -22.89
C SER A 47 4.17 49.80 -23.21
N LEU A 48 3.40 49.83 -22.10
CA LEU A 48 2.00 50.27 -21.86
C LEU A 48 0.94 49.18 -22.03
N SER A 49 -0.05 48.97 -21.16
CA SER A 49 -0.48 49.62 -19.90
C SER A 49 -1.67 48.84 -19.31
N SER A 50 -1.62 48.55 -18.01
CA SER A 50 -2.66 48.69 -16.94
C SER A 50 -4.18 48.45 -17.16
N LEU A 51 -4.78 47.88 -16.09
CA LEU A 51 -6.18 47.92 -15.58
C LEU A 51 -7.12 46.77 -16.02
N ASP A 52 -7.54 45.90 -15.08
CA ASP A 52 -8.64 46.15 -14.13
C ASP A 52 -8.78 45.00 -13.10
N THR A 53 -9.03 45.38 -11.84
CA THR A 53 -9.60 44.56 -10.75
C THR A 53 -11.13 44.64 -10.77
N PRO A 54 -11.82 43.75 -10.04
CA PRO A 54 -12.51 44.28 -8.85
C PRO A 54 -12.45 43.41 -7.58
N GLU A 55 -12.49 44.16 -6.48
CA GLU A 55 -12.76 43.89 -5.05
C GLU A 55 -13.95 42.93 -4.78
N SER A 56 -13.86 41.97 -3.85
CA SER A 56 -13.94 42.01 -2.36
C SER A 56 -15.37 42.01 -1.80
N ILE A 57 -15.69 40.99 -0.99
CA ILE A 57 -16.69 41.04 0.09
C ILE A 57 -16.08 40.32 1.30
N SER A 58 -16.08 41.01 2.43
CA SER A 58 -15.57 40.62 3.74
C SER A 58 -16.65 40.02 4.65
N ASP A 59 -16.19 39.58 5.82
CA ASP A 59 -16.89 39.39 7.11
C ASP A 59 -17.41 37.98 7.42
N PHE A 60 -16.75 37.29 8.38
CA PHE A 60 -17.15 37.33 9.79
C PHE A 60 -16.16 36.48 10.64
N GLU A 61 -15.52 37.11 11.62
CA GLU A 61 -14.79 36.46 12.71
C GLU A 61 -15.80 35.87 13.71
N ASP A 62 -15.51 34.68 14.27
CA ASP A 62 -16.00 34.34 15.60
C ASP A 62 -14.99 33.45 16.32
N SER A 63 -14.40 34.04 17.36
CA SER A 63 -13.55 33.43 18.38
C SER A 63 -14.40 32.57 19.33
N TYR A 64 -14.00 31.32 19.58
CA TYR A 64 -14.60 30.51 20.64
C TYR A 64 -13.64 30.39 21.83
N GLN A 65 -14.08 30.96 22.95
CA GLN A 65 -13.55 30.74 24.30
C GLN A 65 -14.10 29.42 24.87
N GLU A 66 -13.25 28.67 25.58
CA GLU A 66 -13.65 27.58 26.47
C GLU A 66 -14.53 28.06 27.63
N PRO A 67 -15.30 27.15 28.23
CA PRO A 67 -15.48 27.16 29.67
C PRO A 67 -15.05 25.83 30.33
N LEU A 68 -14.17 25.98 31.31
CA LEU A 68 -13.97 25.10 32.46
C LEU A 68 -15.15 25.21 33.44
N GLU A 69 -15.54 24.10 34.07
CA GLU A 69 -16.04 23.94 35.48
C GLU A 69 -16.47 22.46 35.66
N SER A 70 -15.80 21.61 36.43
CA SER A 70 -15.73 21.45 37.90
C SER A 70 -16.92 20.73 38.57
N ASN A 71 -16.67 19.47 38.95
CA ASN A 71 -16.91 18.85 40.27
C ASN A 71 -18.33 18.63 40.87
N THR A 72 -18.64 17.33 41.03
CA THR A 72 -19.09 16.58 42.26
C THR A 72 -20.53 16.02 42.38
N VAL A 73 -20.53 14.76 42.88
CA VAL A 73 -21.41 14.02 43.83
C VAL A 73 -22.52 13.06 43.34
N MET A 74 -22.44 11.86 43.94
CA MET A 74 -23.47 10.89 44.39
C MET A 74 -23.82 9.69 43.51
N GLY A 75 -23.45 8.49 44.01
CA GLY A 75 -24.15 7.23 43.71
C GLY A 75 -25.51 7.14 44.43
N PRO A 76 -26.32 6.08 44.21
CA PRO A 76 -25.99 4.76 44.76
C PRO A 76 -26.40 3.51 43.94
N ASN A 77 -25.65 2.43 44.19
CA ASN A 77 -26.00 1.01 44.42
C ASN A 77 -27.40 0.44 44.05
N LEU A 78 -27.42 -0.72 43.37
CA LEU A 78 -28.27 -1.93 43.55
C LEU A 78 -28.19 -2.81 42.27
N GLN A 79 -27.48 -3.95 42.29
CA GLN A 79 -28.03 -5.31 42.42
C GLN A 79 -29.26 -5.60 41.54
N ASP A 80 -29.09 -6.38 40.46
CA ASP A 80 -29.63 -7.75 40.38
C ASP A 80 -29.36 -8.41 39.02
N THR A 81 -28.84 -9.64 39.06
CA THR A 81 -28.89 -10.61 37.96
C THR A 81 -30.25 -11.32 37.95
N PRO A 82 -30.69 -11.90 36.82
CA PRO A 82 -30.61 -13.36 36.79
C PRO A 82 -30.24 -13.99 35.44
N LYS A 83 -29.52 -15.11 35.58
CA LYS A 83 -29.29 -16.19 34.61
C LYS A 83 -30.59 -16.87 34.15
N ARG A 84 -30.66 -17.27 32.88
CA ARG A 84 -31.22 -18.53 32.30
C ARG A 84 -31.43 -18.31 30.79
N LYS A 85 -31.32 -19.27 29.87
CA LYS A 85 -30.99 -20.70 29.86
C LYS A 85 -30.76 -21.08 28.39
N ALA A 86 -29.92 -22.06 28.15
CA ALA A 86 -29.79 -22.76 26.88
C ALA A 86 -31.09 -23.49 26.47
N GLY A 87 -31.35 -23.52 25.17
CA GLY A 87 -32.26 -24.44 24.48
C GLY A 87 -31.93 -24.42 22.98
N THR A 88 -31.17 -25.41 22.50
CA THR A 88 -31.60 -26.60 21.73
C THR A 88 -31.85 -26.31 20.25
N GLU A 89 -31.07 -26.99 19.42
CA GLU A 89 -31.11 -27.07 17.97
C GLU A 89 -32.44 -27.62 17.46
N GLU A 90 -32.95 -27.05 16.36
CA GLU A 90 -33.74 -27.76 15.36
C GLU A 90 -33.29 -27.31 13.95
N SER A 91 -32.77 -28.27 13.19
CA SER A 91 -32.34 -28.16 11.81
C SER A 91 -33.41 -28.70 10.87
N LEU A 92 -33.73 -28.02 9.77
CA LEU A 92 -34.27 -28.60 8.51
C LEU A 92 -34.03 -27.60 7.34
N PRO A 93 -34.05 -28.02 6.06
CA PRO A 93 -32.93 -27.79 5.16
C PRO A 93 -33.26 -26.92 3.91
N ASN A 94 -32.16 -26.61 3.19
CA ASN A 94 -32.04 -26.43 1.74
C ASN A 94 -31.93 -24.99 1.21
N SER A 95 -30.74 -24.63 0.71
CA SER A 95 -30.59 -23.97 -0.59
C SER A 95 -29.17 -24.18 -1.12
N GLN A 96 -29.12 -24.53 -2.41
CA GLN A 96 -27.94 -24.84 -3.19
C GLN A 96 -27.01 -23.62 -3.25
N ASN A 97 -25.85 -23.70 -2.61
CA ASN A 97 -24.69 -22.90 -2.95
C ASN A 97 -23.49 -23.83 -3.04
N ALA A 98 -22.76 -23.76 -4.14
CA ALA A 98 -21.49 -24.45 -4.31
C ALA A 98 -20.54 -24.07 -3.15
N PRO A 99 -19.68 -24.99 -2.68
CA PRO A 99 -18.80 -24.74 -1.55
C PRO A 99 -17.91 -23.52 -1.84
N LYS A 100 -18.05 -22.48 -1.01
CA LYS A 100 -17.23 -21.25 -1.02
C LYS A 100 -16.00 -21.47 -0.17
N ARG A 101 -14.87 -20.90 -0.58
CA ARG A 101 -13.65 -20.88 0.23
C ARG A 101 -13.63 -19.62 1.09
N LYS A 102 -13.39 -19.76 2.40
CA LYS A 102 -13.22 -18.58 3.28
C LYS A 102 -11.85 -17.94 3.02
N ALA A 103 -11.76 -16.62 3.07
CA ALA A 103 -10.50 -15.90 2.84
C ALA A 103 -9.34 -16.31 3.77
N THR A 104 -9.64 -16.88 4.94
CA THR A 104 -8.68 -17.41 5.92
C THR A 104 -8.22 -18.84 5.63
N GLU A 105 -8.85 -19.55 4.71
CA GLU A 105 -8.36 -20.84 4.23
C GLU A 105 -7.27 -20.58 3.18
N GLU A 106 -6.02 -20.47 3.66
CA GLU A 106 -4.86 -20.78 2.82
C GLU A 106 -5.15 -22.09 2.07
N PRO A 107 -4.77 -22.21 0.79
CA PRO A 107 -4.99 -23.46 0.09
C PRO A 107 -4.31 -24.52 0.94
N PRO A 108 -4.93 -25.69 1.19
CA PRO A 108 -4.29 -26.71 2.00
C PRO A 108 -2.87 -26.83 1.49
N SER A 109 -1.90 -26.44 2.31
CA SER A 109 -0.51 -26.27 1.90
C SER A 109 0.12 -27.60 1.48
N PHE A 110 -0.65 -28.68 1.59
CA PHE A 110 -0.37 -30.01 1.11
C PHE A 110 -1.68 -30.65 0.62
N PRO A 111 -1.68 -31.30 -0.56
CA PRO A 111 -2.77 -32.19 -0.94
C PRO A 111 -2.98 -33.25 0.16
N VAL A 112 -4.25 -33.57 0.42
CA VAL A 112 -4.66 -34.70 1.26
C VAL A 112 -3.87 -35.95 0.82
N SER A 113 -2.98 -36.42 1.70
CA SER A 113 -2.16 -37.63 1.54
C SER A 113 -1.22 -37.72 0.33
N SER A 114 -0.82 -36.61 -0.32
CA SER A 114 0.35 -36.69 -1.19
C SER A 114 1.56 -36.97 -0.29
N LYS A 115 2.08 -38.20 -0.31
CA LYS A 115 3.41 -38.52 0.23
C LYS A 115 4.32 -37.36 -0.17
N LYS A 116 4.81 -36.57 0.81
CA LYS A 116 5.90 -35.62 0.55
C LYS A 116 6.91 -36.44 -0.24
N MET A 117 7.15 -36.06 -1.49
CA MET A 117 8.12 -36.73 -2.33
C MET A 117 9.48 -36.41 -1.71
N LYS A 118 9.84 -37.19 -0.69
CA LYS A 118 10.99 -36.98 0.16
C LYS A 118 12.15 -37.62 -0.57
N MET A 119 12.61 -36.93 -1.61
CA MET A 119 13.85 -37.26 -2.27
C MET A 119 14.98 -37.08 -1.27
N SER A 120 15.89 -38.04 -1.20
CA SER A 120 17.04 -37.98 -0.30
C SER A 120 17.92 -36.77 -0.68
N GLU A 121 18.64 -36.23 0.30
CA GLU A 121 19.57 -35.11 0.06
C GLU A 121 20.60 -35.45 -1.03
N THR A 122 20.97 -36.73 -1.12
CA THR A 122 21.84 -37.30 -2.15
C THR A 122 21.22 -37.20 -3.54
N GLU A 123 19.98 -37.64 -3.72
CA GLU A 123 19.26 -37.56 -5.00
C GLU A 123 19.01 -36.10 -5.43
N LEU A 124 18.79 -35.17 -4.49
CA LEU A 124 18.73 -33.73 -4.77
C LEU A 124 20.07 -33.20 -5.31
N THR A 125 21.17 -33.57 -4.66
CA THR A 125 22.50 -33.16 -5.13
C THR A 125 22.82 -33.73 -6.51
N ASP A 126 22.40 -34.96 -6.79
CA ASP A 126 22.66 -35.61 -8.08
C ASP A 126 21.79 -35.02 -9.21
N ASN A 127 20.53 -34.69 -8.93
CA ASN A 127 19.68 -33.98 -9.89
C ASN A 127 20.17 -32.56 -10.18
N LEU A 128 20.63 -31.83 -9.16
CA LEU A 128 21.25 -30.51 -9.35
C LEU A 128 22.55 -30.59 -10.15
N LYS A 129 23.39 -31.61 -9.91
CA LYS A 129 24.60 -31.86 -10.70
C LYS A 129 24.27 -32.21 -12.14
N LYS A 130 23.24 -33.02 -12.37
CA LYS A 130 22.78 -33.42 -13.71
C LYS A 130 22.23 -32.22 -14.48
N ALA A 131 21.38 -31.39 -13.85
CA ALA A 131 20.90 -30.15 -14.42
C ALA A 131 22.05 -29.18 -14.78
N ASN A 132 23.06 -29.07 -13.91
CA ASN A 132 24.27 -28.27 -14.18
C ASN A 132 25.19 -28.85 -15.26
N ALA A 133 25.13 -30.17 -15.53
CA ALA A 133 25.93 -30.82 -16.56
C ALA A 133 25.26 -30.75 -17.94
N GLU A 134 23.94 -30.87 -18.01
CA GLU A 134 23.15 -30.74 -19.24
C GLU A 134 23.00 -29.28 -19.70
N HIS A 135 23.04 -28.34 -18.75
CA HIS A 135 23.18 -26.91 -18.99
C HIS A 135 24.44 -26.40 -18.28
N PRO A 136 25.64 -26.53 -18.89
CA PRO A 136 26.87 -26.00 -18.30
C PRO A 136 26.61 -24.54 -17.99
N ALA A 137 26.78 -24.14 -16.73
CA ALA A 137 26.44 -22.84 -16.19
C ALA A 137 26.64 -21.70 -17.21
N ASN A 138 25.64 -21.48 -18.06
CA ASN A 138 25.37 -20.17 -18.59
C ASN A 138 25.04 -19.44 -17.31
N ILE A 139 25.99 -18.65 -16.82
CA ILE A 139 25.73 -17.65 -15.81
C ILE A 139 24.69 -16.76 -16.49
N ASN A 140 23.42 -17.15 -16.37
CA ASN A 140 22.30 -16.33 -16.78
C ASN A 140 22.39 -15.16 -15.82
N ILE A 141 23.04 -14.09 -16.28
CA ILE A 141 23.08 -12.83 -15.57
C ILE A 141 21.63 -12.42 -15.46
N ILE A 142 21.06 -12.63 -14.28
CA ILE A 142 19.66 -12.32 -14.01
C ILE A 142 19.56 -10.81 -14.21
N PRO A 143 18.79 -10.34 -15.23
CA PRO A 143 18.66 -8.92 -15.47
C PRO A 143 18.03 -8.30 -14.23
N PHE A 144 18.75 -7.35 -13.64
CA PHE A 144 18.27 -6.60 -12.49
C PHE A 144 17.86 -5.21 -12.99
N PRO A 145 16.56 -4.96 -13.22
CA PRO A 145 16.11 -3.65 -13.65
C PRO A 145 16.33 -2.67 -12.49
N GLU A 146 17.24 -1.73 -12.71
CA GLU A 146 17.54 -0.69 -11.73
C GLU A 146 16.58 0.48 -11.88
N LYS A 147 16.25 1.10 -10.75
CA LYS A 147 15.43 2.30 -10.74
C LYS A 147 16.28 3.50 -11.18
N PRO A 148 15.67 4.54 -11.80
CA PRO A 148 16.40 5.74 -12.22
C PRO A 148 17.28 6.34 -11.12
N ALA A 149 16.77 6.43 -9.89
CA ALA A 149 17.53 6.92 -8.74
C ALA A 149 18.85 6.15 -8.46
N VAL A 150 18.88 4.83 -8.69
CA VAL A 150 20.09 4.02 -8.47
C VAL A 150 21.11 4.27 -9.58
N ILE A 151 20.62 4.45 -10.81
CA ILE A 151 21.45 4.73 -11.98
C ILE A 151 22.10 6.11 -11.83
N GLU A 152 21.31 7.12 -11.52
CA GLU A 152 21.78 8.50 -11.34
C GLU A 152 22.80 8.63 -10.18
N GLU A 153 22.61 7.91 -9.08
CA GLU A 153 23.61 7.88 -7.99
C GLU A 153 24.92 7.23 -8.45
N ARG A 154 24.85 6.11 -9.17
CA ARG A 154 26.05 5.43 -9.68
C ARG A 154 26.80 6.28 -10.70
N GLU A 155 26.08 7.02 -11.53
CA GLU A 155 26.64 7.96 -12.50
C GLU A 155 27.19 9.23 -11.81
N GLY A 156 26.86 9.43 -10.53
CA GLY A 156 27.35 10.55 -9.73
C GLY A 156 26.58 11.85 -9.94
N GLU A 157 25.40 11.78 -10.55
CA GLU A 157 24.50 12.92 -10.77
C GLU A 157 23.84 13.38 -9.47
N ILE A 158 23.50 12.41 -8.61
CA ILE A 158 22.92 12.64 -7.29
C ILE A 158 23.80 12.07 -6.19
N ASP A 159 23.64 12.62 -4.99
CA ASP A 159 24.40 12.26 -3.80
C ASP A 159 23.48 12.32 -2.55
N PHE A 160 23.77 11.47 -1.56
CA PHE A 160 23.03 11.39 -0.30
C PHE A 160 23.91 11.88 0.84
N ARG A 161 23.49 12.96 1.50
CA ARG A 161 24.29 13.62 2.53
C ARG A 161 23.54 13.75 3.83
N VAL A 162 24.18 13.35 4.92
CA VAL A 162 23.65 13.59 6.27
C VAL A 162 24.23 14.89 6.78
N VAL A 163 23.36 15.84 7.08
CA VAL A 163 23.69 17.19 7.54
C VAL A 163 22.92 17.52 8.81
N ASN A 164 23.49 18.37 9.65
CA ASN A 164 22.83 19.00 10.78
C ASN A 164 23.26 20.47 10.87
N ASN A 165 22.71 21.21 11.83
CA ASN A 165 23.11 22.59 12.06
C ASN A 165 24.46 22.64 12.81
N ASP A 166 25.54 22.48 12.03
CA ASP A 166 26.95 22.49 12.45
C ASP A 166 27.65 23.85 12.17
N ASP A 167 26.88 24.88 11.83
CA ASP A 167 27.35 26.22 11.42
C ASP A 167 28.23 26.24 10.16
N THR A 168 28.29 25.15 9.39
CA THR A 168 28.99 25.14 8.10
C THR A 168 28.12 25.72 7.00
N ASN A 169 28.76 26.39 6.02
CA ASN A 169 28.05 26.98 4.89
C ASN A 169 27.32 25.92 4.05
N GLU A 170 27.96 24.77 3.83
CA GLU A 170 27.40 23.67 3.03
C GLU A 170 26.16 23.06 3.69
N SER A 171 26.23 22.71 4.98
CA SER A 171 25.06 22.23 5.73
C SER A 171 23.95 23.28 5.75
N THR A 172 24.28 24.56 5.91
CA THR A 172 23.28 25.64 5.92
C THR A 172 22.55 25.76 4.57
N ILE A 173 23.26 25.64 3.45
CA ILE A 173 22.65 25.64 2.10
C ILE A 173 21.68 24.47 1.95
N ILE A 174 22.13 23.27 2.33
CA ILE A 174 21.33 22.04 2.20
C ILE A 174 20.09 22.09 3.11
N LEU A 175 20.25 22.46 4.39
CA LEU A 175 19.15 22.61 5.33
C LEU A 175 18.14 23.68 4.87
N SER A 176 18.63 24.77 4.28
CA SER A 176 17.76 25.82 3.72
C SER A 176 16.95 25.32 2.52
N GLY A 177 17.56 24.51 1.65
CA GLY A 177 16.88 23.84 0.56
C GLY A 177 15.82 22.85 1.05
N LEU A 178 16.17 22.00 2.03
CA LEU A 178 15.25 21.06 2.67
C LEU A 178 14.06 21.77 3.31
N LYS A 179 14.30 22.83 4.10
CA LYS A 179 13.25 23.69 4.66
C LYS A 179 12.30 24.17 3.56
N GLY A 180 12.84 24.64 2.44
CA GLY A 180 12.04 25.09 1.29
C GLY A 180 11.17 23.99 0.69
N ILE A 181 11.69 22.77 0.57
CA ILE A 181 10.92 21.61 0.10
C ILE A 181 9.83 21.24 1.10
N PHE A 182 10.16 21.08 2.38
CA PHE A 182 9.17 20.72 3.40
C PHE A 182 8.05 21.75 3.50
N GLN A 183 8.35 23.05 3.46
CA GLN A 183 7.34 24.11 3.49
C GLN A 183 6.38 24.06 2.28
N LYS A 184 6.84 23.57 1.13
CA LYS A 184 6.00 23.40 -0.08
C LYS A 184 5.22 22.09 -0.06
N GLN A 185 5.85 20.99 0.33
CA GLN A 185 5.27 19.63 0.26
C GLN A 185 4.39 19.30 1.48
N LEU A 186 4.57 20.00 2.60
CA LEU A 186 3.82 19.80 3.84
C LEU A 186 3.03 21.06 4.20
N PRO A 187 2.01 21.47 3.41
CA PRO A 187 1.30 22.73 3.60
C PRO A 187 0.50 22.82 4.91
N LYS A 188 0.21 21.68 5.54
CA LYS A 188 -0.46 21.62 6.85
C LYS A 188 0.46 21.91 8.02
N MET A 189 1.78 21.89 7.81
CA MET A 189 2.76 22.15 8.85
C MET A 189 3.13 23.65 8.85
N PRO A 190 3.11 24.34 10.02
CA PRO A 190 3.50 25.74 10.09
C PRO A 190 4.94 25.96 9.59
N LYS A 191 5.16 27.03 8.83
CA LYS A 191 6.47 27.28 8.18
C LYS A 191 7.57 27.52 9.20
N GLU A 192 7.25 28.21 10.28
CA GLU A 192 8.13 28.51 11.41
C GLU A 192 8.47 27.23 12.18
N TYR A 193 7.50 26.33 12.33
CA TYR A 193 7.69 25.02 12.96
C TYR A 193 8.69 24.17 12.17
N ILE A 194 8.52 24.08 10.84
CA ILE A 194 9.46 23.39 9.95
C ILE A 194 10.86 23.98 10.10
N ALA A 195 11.00 25.30 9.99
CA ALA A 195 12.30 25.96 10.09
C ALA A 195 12.98 25.67 11.43
N ARG A 196 12.23 25.78 12.54
CA ARG A 196 12.75 25.54 13.89
C ARG A 196 13.33 24.13 14.03
N LEU A 197 12.65 23.10 13.52
CA LEU A 197 13.12 21.71 13.65
C LEU A 197 14.20 21.34 12.65
N VAL A 198 14.15 21.86 11.42
CA VAL A 198 15.21 21.61 10.41
C VAL A 198 16.55 22.20 10.86
N TYR A 199 16.54 23.36 11.54
CA TYR A 199 17.76 24.00 12.07
C TYR A 199 18.08 23.61 13.52
N ASP A 200 17.31 22.73 14.15
CA ASP A 200 17.59 22.26 15.50
C ASP A 200 18.82 21.33 15.50
N ARG A 201 19.76 21.57 16.41
CA ARG A 201 21.03 20.81 16.44
C ARG A 201 20.86 19.35 16.86
N ASN A 202 19.76 19.00 17.51
CA ASN A 202 19.44 17.61 17.88
C ASN A 202 18.74 16.85 16.74
N HIS A 203 18.46 17.53 15.62
CA HIS A 203 17.87 16.91 14.44
C HIS A 203 18.95 16.73 13.37
N LEU A 204 18.90 15.58 12.71
CA LEU A 204 19.72 15.25 11.56
C LEU A 204 18.83 15.23 10.33
N SER A 205 19.38 15.61 9.19
CA SER A 205 18.67 15.52 7.91
C SER A 205 19.51 14.74 6.92
N MET A 206 18.93 13.67 6.37
CA MET A 206 19.47 13.03 5.17
C MET A 206 18.87 13.73 3.94
N ALA A 207 19.71 14.45 3.21
CA ALA A 207 19.37 15.18 2.00
C ALA A 207 19.75 14.38 0.75
N LEU A 208 18.86 14.37 -0.22
CA LEU A 208 19.15 14.01 -1.60
C LEU A 208 19.49 15.28 -2.37
N VAL A 209 20.71 15.37 -2.90
CA VAL A 209 21.20 16.55 -3.63
C VAL A 209 21.72 16.19 -5.01
N LYS A 210 21.66 17.12 -5.96
CA LYS A 210 22.44 17.03 -7.20
C LYS A 210 23.88 17.37 -6.90
N LYS A 211 24.81 16.49 -7.27
CA LYS A 211 26.23 16.62 -6.92
C LYS A 211 26.88 17.86 -7.55
N ALA A 212 26.48 18.21 -8.77
CA ALA A 212 27.05 19.32 -9.53
C ALA A 212 26.65 20.71 -8.98
N THR A 213 25.45 20.84 -8.41
CA THR A 213 24.86 22.15 -8.06
C THR A 213 24.56 22.31 -6.57
N LEU A 214 24.63 21.23 -5.77
CA LEU A 214 24.08 21.14 -4.42
C LEU A 214 22.58 21.48 -4.33
N GLU A 215 21.87 21.39 -5.46
CA GLU A 215 20.41 21.55 -5.48
C GLU A 215 19.76 20.40 -4.70
N VAL A 216 18.95 20.74 -3.72
CA VAL A 216 18.22 19.76 -2.90
C VAL A 216 16.99 19.27 -3.66
N LEU A 217 16.84 17.96 -3.80
CA LEU A 217 15.69 17.32 -4.45
C LEU A 217 14.69 16.74 -3.46
N GLY A 218 15.12 16.50 -2.22
CA GLY A 218 14.29 16.00 -1.15
C GLY A 218 15.11 15.59 0.07
N GLY A 219 14.45 15.13 1.12
CA GLY A 219 15.15 14.66 2.30
C GLY A 219 14.23 14.12 3.39
N ILE A 220 14.87 13.55 4.40
CA ILE A 220 14.25 13.11 5.65
C ILE A 220 14.96 13.81 6.81
N THR A 221 14.20 14.56 7.61
CA THR A 221 14.66 15.07 8.90
C THR A 221 14.20 14.13 9.99
N TYR A 222 15.13 13.67 10.82
CA TYR A 222 14.88 12.75 11.91
C TYR A 222 15.63 13.17 13.19
N ARG A 223 15.12 12.70 14.32
CA ARG A 223 15.72 12.91 15.64
C ARG A 223 16.06 11.55 16.26
N PRO A 224 17.36 11.19 16.41
CA PRO A 224 17.74 9.95 17.05
C PRO A 224 17.61 10.03 18.58
N PHE A 225 17.20 8.92 19.19
CA PHE A 225 17.21 8.69 20.63
C PHE A 225 18.03 7.42 20.90
N ASP A 226 19.36 7.54 20.81
CA ASP A 226 20.28 6.39 20.84
C ASP A 226 20.14 5.54 22.11
N ASP A 227 19.85 6.17 23.26
CA ASP A 227 19.62 5.48 24.54
C ASP A 227 18.33 4.63 24.55
N HIS A 228 17.40 4.90 23.62
CA HIS A 228 16.10 4.24 23.52
C HIS A 228 15.98 3.41 22.23
N GLU A 229 17.07 3.30 21.46
CA GLU A 229 17.19 2.49 20.24
C GLU A 229 16.16 2.83 19.13
N PHE A 230 15.59 4.03 19.16
CA PHE A 230 14.65 4.51 18.15
C PHE A 230 15.00 5.91 17.61
N ALA A 231 14.51 6.26 16.43
CA ALA A 231 14.51 7.62 15.93
C ALA A 231 13.12 8.06 15.47
N GLU A 232 12.80 9.32 15.72
CA GLU A 232 11.60 9.98 15.22
C GLU A 232 11.85 10.52 13.81
N ILE A 233 11.09 10.09 12.81
CA ILE A 233 11.07 10.75 11.50
C ILE A 233 10.07 11.90 11.58
N VAL A 234 10.61 13.11 11.55
CA VAL A 234 9.87 14.37 11.71
C VAL A 234 9.32 14.85 10.37
N PHE A 235 10.17 14.90 9.34
CA PHE A 235 9.77 15.31 7.99
C PHE A 235 10.30 14.33 6.96
N CYS A 236 9.50 14.06 5.93
CA CYS A 236 9.89 13.24 4.79
C CYS A 236 9.21 13.80 3.54
N ALA A 237 9.98 14.32 2.59
CA ALA A 237 9.42 14.87 1.36
C ALA A 237 10.42 14.83 0.21
N ILE A 238 9.90 14.68 -1.01
CA ILE A 238 10.61 14.82 -2.28
C ILE A 238 9.93 15.94 -3.07
N SER A 239 10.71 16.76 -3.76
CA SER A 239 10.20 17.80 -4.65
C SER A 239 9.24 17.22 -5.69
N SER A 240 8.11 17.88 -5.94
CA SER A 240 7.00 17.34 -6.76
C SER A 240 7.42 16.95 -8.18
N ASP A 241 8.31 17.72 -8.80
CA ASP A 241 8.85 17.49 -10.14
C ASP A 241 9.75 16.25 -10.22
N GLN A 242 10.25 15.78 -9.08
CA GLN A 242 11.14 14.64 -8.95
C GLN A 242 10.44 13.38 -8.38
N GLN A 243 9.14 13.46 -8.12
CA GLN A 243 8.37 12.30 -7.66
C GLN A 243 8.32 11.21 -8.76
N VAL A 244 7.99 9.97 -8.38
CA VAL A 244 7.88 8.80 -9.28
C VAL A 244 9.20 8.19 -9.77
N LYS A 245 10.33 8.89 -9.74
CA LYS A 245 11.67 8.32 -10.08
C LYS A 245 12.21 7.28 -9.08
N GLY A 246 11.52 7.10 -7.96
CA GLY A 246 11.90 6.17 -6.90
C GLY A 246 12.80 6.76 -5.82
N TYR A 247 13.11 8.06 -5.86
CA TYR A 247 13.95 8.73 -4.86
C TYR A 247 13.48 8.54 -3.43
N GLY A 248 12.17 8.64 -3.15
CA GLY A 248 11.67 8.48 -1.77
C GLY A 248 11.94 7.10 -1.18
N ALA A 249 11.87 6.03 -1.97
CA ALA A 249 12.21 4.68 -1.51
C ALA A 249 13.74 4.52 -1.37
N HIS A 250 14.50 5.11 -2.30
CA HIS A 250 15.96 5.08 -2.27
C HIS A 250 16.53 5.83 -1.05
N LEU A 251 15.98 7.00 -0.76
CA LEU A 251 16.29 7.82 0.41
C LEU A 251 16.00 7.09 1.73
N MET A 252 14.88 6.39 1.83
CA MET A 252 14.57 5.60 3.03
C MET A 252 15.54 4.42 3.19
N ASN A 253 15.95 3.76 2.10
CA ASN A 253 16.93 2.68 2.16
C ASN A 253 18.30 3.20 2.62
N HIS A 254 18.75 4.34 2.08
CA HIS A 254 19.94 5.05 2.54
C HIS A 254 19.84 5.39 4.02
N LEU A 255 18.71 5.94 4.48
CA LEU A 255 18.50 6.30 5.88
C LEU A 255 18.62 5.07 6.79
N LYS A 256 17.95 3.97 6.44
CA LYS A 256 18.01 2.72 7.22
C LYS A 256 19.43 2.18 7.30
N ASP A 257 20.12 2.07 6.17
CA ASP A 257 21.48 1.54 6.14
C ASP A 257 22.47 2.45 6.87
N TYR A 258 22.32 3.77 6.74
CA TYR A 258 23.13 4.75 7.47
C TYR A 258 22.92 4.64 8.97
N VAL A 259 21.68 4.76 9.45
CA VAL A 259 21.35 4.76 10.88
C VAL A 259 21.77 3.45 11.55
N LYS A 260 21.56 2.31 10.88
CA LYS A 260 22.03 1.01 11.36
C LYS A 260 23.55 0.90 11.47
N ALA A 261 24.29 1.61 10.60
CA ALA A 261 25.75 1.57 10.59
C ALA A 261 26.37 2.59 11.56
N SER A 262 25.68 3.70 11.82
CA SER A 262 26.20 4.82 12.61
C SER A 262 25.71 4.87 14.05
N SER A 263 24.63 4.14 14.39
CA SER A 263 23.98 4.23 15.70
C SER A 263 23.43 2.87 16.17
N LYS A 264 22.85 2.85 17.38
CA LYS A 264 22.13 1.68 17.93
C LYS A 264 20.66 1.64 17.51
N VAL A 265 20.19 2.65 16.78
CA VAL A 265 18.78 2.78 16.43
C VAL A 265 18.37 1.64 15.49
N MET A 266 17.33 0.90 15.91
CA MET A 266 16.72 -0.19 15.15
C MET A 266 15.24 0.06 14.83
N HIS A 267 14.65 1.10 15.43
CA HIS A 267 13.25 1.43 15.28
C HIS A 267 13.06 2.85 14.74
N PHE A 268 12.13 3.02 13.79
CA PHE A 268 11.63 4.33 13.41
C PHE A 268 10.19 4.51 13.84
N LEU A 269 9.90 5.68 14.41
CA LEU A 269 8.56 6.14 14.72
C LEU A 269 8.26 7.41 13.91
N THR A 270 7.05 7.54 13.42
CA THR A 270 6.63 8.73 12.67
C THR A 270 5.13 8.92 12.77
N TYR A 271 4.69 10.18 12.69
CA TYR A 271 3.29 10.50 12.43
C TYR A 271 3.11 10.72 10.93
N ALA A 272 2.46 9.77 10.28
CA ALA A 272 2.16 9.83 8.85
C ALA A 272 0.81 10.51 8.63
N ASP A 273 0.76 11.47 7.72
CA ASP A 273 -0.50 11.96 7.18
C ASP A 273 -1.18 10.89 6.30
N ASN A 274 -2.51 10.98 6.17
CA ASN A 274 -3.31 9.97 5.48
C ASN A 274 -2.84 9.66 4.05
N TYR A 275 -2.27 10.64 3.35
CA TYR A 275 -1.74 10.47 1.99
C TYR A 275 -0.39 9.73 1.97
N ALA A 276 0.40 9.80 3.04
CA ALA A 276 1.71 9.15 3.14
C ALA A 276 1.67 7.75 3.74
N ILE A 277 0.56 7.32 4.37
CA ILE A 277 0.44 5.97 4.96
C ILE A 277 0.83 4.88 3.94
N GLY A 278 0.38 4.99 2.69
CA GLY A 278 0.72 4.04 1.64
C GLY A 278 2.22 4.01 1.29
N TYR A 279 2.91 5.16 1.37
CA TYR A 279 4.36 5.24 1.21
C TYR A 279 5.07 4.54 2.37
N PHE A 280 4.73 4.87 3.62
CA PHE A 280 5.34 4.29 4.81
C PHE A 280 5.08 2.78 4.91
N LYS A 281 3.87 2.29 4.60
CA LYS A 281 3.58 0.85 4.49
C LYS A 281 4.52 0.15 3.51
N LYS A 282 4.76 0.74 2.33
CA LYS A 282 5.72 0.20 1.34
C LYS A 282 7.17 0.22 1.84
N GLN A 283 7.49 1.10 2.79
CA GLN A 283 8.79 1.15 3.44
C GLN A 283 8.87 0.23 4.68
N GLY A 284 7.86 -0.60 4.94
CA GLY A 284 7.86 -1.53 6.08
C GLY A 284 7.47 -0.90 7.40
N PHE A 285 6.68 0.19 7.37
CA PHE A 285 6.01 0.71 8.55
C PHE A 285 4.64 0.06 8.74
N THR A 286 4.26 -0.17 9.98
CA THR A 286 2.94 -0.67 10.39
C THR A 286 2.29 0.31 11.36
N LYS A 287 0.95 0.23 11.51
CA LYS A 287 0.23 0.97 12.56
C LYS A 287 0.44 0.34 13.95
N GLU A 288 0.81 -0.93 13.99
CA GLU A 288 1.06 -1.66 15.22
C GLU A 288 2.44 -1.33 15.77
N ILE A 289 2.49 -0.67 16.94
CA ILE A 289 3.75 -0.30 17.57
C ILE A 289 4.20 -1.45 18.48
N THR A 290 5.23 -2.19 18.04
CA THR A 290 5.80 -3.28 18.86
C THR A 290 6.75 -2.76 19.94
N LEU A 291 7.24 -1.52 19.80
CA LEU A 291 8.12 -0.88 20.78
C LEU A 291 7.37 -0.53 22.08
N PRO A 292 7.86 -0.94 23.27
CA PRO A 292 7.22 -0.64 24.55
C PRO A 292 6.95 0.85 24.76
N LYS A 293 5.71 1.19 25.15
CA LYS A 293 5.24 2.57 25.39
C LYS A 293 6.21 3.44 26.23
N PRO A 294 6.79 2.96 27.35
CA PRO A 294 7.69 3.78 28.16
C PRO A 294 8.95 4.26 27.44
N LEU A 295 9.36 3.60 26.34
CA LEU A 295 10.57 3.97 25.60
C LEU A 295 10.37 5.18 24.67
N TRP A 296 9.15 5.47 24.24
CA TRP A 296 8.88 6.48 23.21
C TRP A 296 7.79 7.48 23.59
N MET A 297 6.88 7.11 24.49
CA MET A 297 5.79 7.98 24.91
C MET A 297 6.34 9.21 25.66
N GLY A 298 6.01 10.40 25.18
CA GLY A 298 6.53 11.67 25.70
C GLY A 298 7.83 12.16 25.05
N TYR A 299 8.50 11.34 24.24
CA TYR A 299 9.71 11.72 23.51
C TYR A 299 9.41 12.28 22.11
N ILE A 300 8.45 11.65 21.42
CA ILE A 300 8.02 12.05 20.08
C ILE A 300 6.97 13.16 20.13
N LYS A 301 6.80 13.90 19.03
CA LYS A 301 5.75 14.92 18.91
C LYS A 301 4.48 14.33 18.33
N ASP A 302 3.36 14.67 18.95
CA ASP A 302 2.03 14.33 18.47
C ASP A 302 1.56 15.36 17.43
N TYR A 303 1.04 14.86 16.31
CA TYR A 303 0.52 15.70 15.24
C TYR A 303 -0.97 15.41 15.04
N GLU A 304 -1.79 16.45 15.14
CA GLU A 304 -3.23 16.33 14.95
C GLU A 304 -3.56 15.81 13.54
N GLY A 305 -4.37 14.76 13.46
CA GLY A 305 -4.74 14.12 12.19
C GLY A 305 -3.64 13.27 11.53
N GLY A 306 -2.50 13.07 12.21
CA GLY A 306 -1.49 12.09 11.84
C GLY A 306 -1.78 10.70 12.41
N THR A 307 -1.41 9.65 11.69
CA THR A 307 -1.42 8.27 12.18
C THR A 307 -0.01 7.89 12.61
N ILE A 308 0.16 7.50 13.87
CA ILE A 308 1.44 6.97 14.33
C ILE A 308 1.77 5.66 13.61
N MET A 309 3.00 5.54 13.13
CA MET A 309 3.50 4.38 12.41
C MET A 309 4.89 3.98 12.92
N HIS A 310 5.13 2.67 12.96
CA HIS A 310 6.35 2.06 13.46
C HIS A 310 7.03 1.20 12.41
N CYS A 311 8.34 1.35 12.25
CA CYS A 311 9.17 0.47 11.43
C CYS A 311 10.26 -0.16 12.29
N GLU A 312 10.27 -1.49 12.36
CA GLU A 312 11.37 -2.27 12.92
C GLU A 312 12.31 -2.70 11.80
N MET A 313 13.58 -2.32 11.89
CA MET A 313 14.57 -2.63 10.87
C MET A 313 15.08 -4.07 11.01
N VAL A 314 15.31 -4.74 9.88
CA VAL A 314 15.81 -6.11 9.86
C VAL A 314 17.33 -6.09 10.04
N PRO A 315 17.92 -6.71 11.09
CA PRO A 315 19.34 -6.57 11.40
C PRO A 315 20.28 -6.99 10.27
N ARG A 316 20.01 -8.14 9.63
CA ARG A 316 20.92 -8.75 8.64
C ARG A 316 20.81 -8.18 7.22
N VAL A 317 19.87 -7.28 6.97
CA VAL A 317 19.58 -6.77 5.63
C VAL A 317 20.26 -5.44 5.39
N ARG A 318 20.94 -5.30 4.24
CA ARG A 318 21.31 -4.00 3.66
C ARG A 318 20.19 -3.58 2.71
N TYR A 319 19.47 -2.52 3.06
CA TYR A 319 18.27 -2.08 2.37
C TYR A 319 18.54 -1.59 0.95
N LEU A 320 19.70 -0.99 0.68
CA LEU A 320 20.12 -0.63 -0.69
C LEU A 320 20.27 -1.84 -1.61
N GLU A 321 20.62 -3.01 -1.06
CA GLU A 321 20.76 -4.27 -1.80
C GLU A 321 19.53 -5.17 -1.72
N SER A 322 18.48 -4.76 -0.98
CA SER A 322 17.30 -5.59 -0.68
C SER A 322 16.64 -6.13 -1.94
N ASN A 323 16.43 -5.29 -2.95
CA ASN A 323 15.82 -5.69 -4.22
C ASN A 323 16.66 -6.78 -4.92
N ARG A 324 17.98 -6.65 -4.95
CA ARG A 324 18.88 -7.64 -5.55
C ARG A 324 18.88 -8.94 -4.75
N MET A 325 18.85 -8.84 -3.43
CA MET A 325 18.74 -9.99 -2.53
C MET A 325 17.45 -10.77 -2.77
N ILE A 326 16.31 -10.09 -2.88
CA ILE A 326 14.99 -10.71 -3.11
C ILE A 326 14.97 -11.41 -4.49
N VAL A 327 15.50 -10.78 -5.53
CA VAL A 327 15.59 -11.41 -6.87
C VAL A 327 16.45 -12.68 -6.82
N LYS A 328 17.59 -12.65 -6.13
CA LYS A 328 18.43 -13.85 -5.93
C LYS A 328 17.70 -14.94 -5.16
N GLN A 329 17.00 -14.59 -4.07
CA GLN A 329 16.22 -15.55 -3.27
C GLN A 329 15.11 -16.19 -4.11
N LYS A 330 14.38 -15.38 -4.89
CA LYS A 330 13.35 -15.87 -5.82
C LYS A 330 13.93 -16.88 -6.80
N GLU A 331 15.10 -16.60 -7.37
CA GLU A 331 15.72 -17.51 -8.32
C GLU A 331 16.20 -18.82 -7.67
N VAL A 332 16.74 -18.76 -6.46
CA VAL A 332 17.09 -19.98 -5.70
C VAL A 332 15.85 -20.84 -5.44
N VAL A 333 14.73 -20.21 -5.09
CA VAL A 333 13.46 -20.93 -4.91
C VAL A 333 12.97 -21.51 -6.23
N ASN A 334 13.03 -20.76 -7.32
CA ASN A 334 12.65 -21.24 -8.66
C ASN A 334 13.53 -22.41 -9.12
N ALA A 335 14.84 -22.33 -8.97
CA ALA A 335 15.77 -23.40 -9.31
C ALA A 335 15.47 -24.68 -8.51
N LYS A 336 15.13 -24.52 -7.22
CA LYS A 336 14.67 -25.64 -6.40
C LYS A 336 13.34 -26.19 -6.90
N ILE A 337 12.37 -25.35 -7.25
CA ILE A 337 11.09 -25.78 -7.82
C ILE A 337 11.32 -26.57 -9.11
N LEU A 338 12.16 -26.08 -10.03
CA LEU A 338 12.48 -26.76 -11.30
C LEU A 338 13.21 -28.09 -11.10
N ALA A 339 13.98 -28.25 -10.02
CA ALA A 339 14.62 -29.53 -9.70
C ALA A 339 13.62 -30.64 -9.32
N PHE A 340 12.38 -30.28 -8.96
CA PHE A 340 11.31 -31.23 -8.60
C PHE A 340 10.12 -31.20 -9.57
N SER A 341 9.85 -30.04 -10.14
CA SER A 341 8.69 -29.78 -10.98
C SER A 341 9.07 -29.81 -12.44
N LYS A 342 8.20 -30.41 -13.25
CA LYS A 342 8.28 -30.41 -14.71
C LYS A 342 7.38 -29.34 -15.34
N SER A 343 6.99 -28.32 -14.56
CA SER A 343 6.08 -27.27 -15.03
C SER A 343 6.66 -26.40 -16.16
N ASP A 344 7.97 -26.43 -16.36
CA ASP A 344 8.68 -25.78 -17.45
C ASP A 344 8.63 -26.55 -18.77
N GLU A 345 8.29 -27.85 -18.74
CA GLU A 345 8.10 -28.65 -19.94
C GLU A 345 6.89 -28.13 -20.74
N VAL A 346 7.16 -27.49 -21.88
CA VAL A 346 6.11 -27.05 -22.79
C VAL A 346 5.58 -28.26 -23.57
N HIS A 347 4.41 -28.74 -23.19
CA HIS A 347 3.74 -29.83 -23.89
C HIS A 347 2.98 -29.33 -25.12
N ALA A 348 3.13 -30.02 -26.25
CA ALA A 348 2.35 -29.74 -27.45
C ALA A 348 0.86 -29.98 -27.21
N PRO A 349 -0.04 -29.23 -27.88
CA PRO A 349 -1.47 -29.47 -27.78
C PRO A 349 -1.82 -30.89 -28.27
N PRO A 350 -2.83 -31.55 -27.69
CA PRO A 350 -3.34 -32.83 -28.16
C PRO A 350 -3.59 -32.83 -29.67
N LYS A 351 -3.09 -33.85 -30.37
CA LYS A 351 -3.18 -33.99 -31.84
C LYS A 351 -4.61 -33.89 -32.36
N GLN A 352 -5.55 -34.31 -31.54
CA GLN A 352 -6.95 -34.33 -31.86
C GLN A 352 -7.57 -32.92 -31.96
N TRP A 353 -6.96 -31.88 -31.38
CA TRP A 353 -7.42 -30.49 -31.50
C TRP A 353 -7.07 -29.84 -32.85
N LYS A 354 -6.42 -30.57 -33.76
CA LYS A 354 -6.04 -30.08 -35.09
C LYS A 354 -7.24 -29.59 -35.92
N ASN A 355 -8.43 -30.17 -35.72
CA ASN A 355 -9.65 -29.84 -36.47
C ASN A 355 -10.69 -29.07 -35.61
N GLY A 356 -10.27 -28.49 -34.48
CA GLY A 356 -11.13 -27.78 -33.54
C GLY A 356 -11.05 -28.33 -32.12
N ALA A 357 -11.42 -27.50 -31.14
CA ALA A 357 -11.48 -27.91 -29.75
C ALA A 357 -12.63 -28.91 -29.55
N PHE A 358 -12.31 -30.09 -29.03
CA PHE A 358 -13.30 -31.05 -28.57
C PHE A 358 -12.94 -31.47 -27.13
N PRO A 359 -13.94 -31.82 -26.29
CA PRO A 359 -13.69 -32.22 -24.91
C PRO A 359 -12.78 -33.47 -24.85
N ILE A 360 -11.68 -33.35 -24.11
CA ILE A 360 -10.75 -34.44 -23.83
C ILE A 360 -10.77 -34.68 -22.32
N ASP A 361 -10.76 -35.94 -21.90
CA ASP A 361 -10.52 -36.28 -20.50
C ASP A 361 -9.11 -35.79 -20.08
N PRO A 362 -8.98 -34.84 -19.13
CA PRO A 362 -7.69 -34.34 -18.71
C PRO A 362 -6.76 -35.44 -18.19
N MET A 363 -7.29 -36.51 -17.58
CA MET A 363 -6.49 -37.62 -17.07
C MET A 363 -5.91 -38.51 -18.18
N SER A 364 -6.45 -38.43 -19.39
CA SER A 364 -5.92 -39.11 -20.58
C SER A 364 -4.63 -38.46 -21.10
N ILE A 365 -4.36 -37.19 -20.74
CA ILE A 365 -3.17 -36.45 -21.17
C ILE A 365 -2.00 -36.81 -20.22
N PRO A 366 -0.92 -37.44 -20.72
CA PRO A 366 0.19 -37.88 -19.87
C PRO A 366 0.84 -36.77 -19.04
N ALA A 367 0.93 -35.55 -19.62
CA ALA A 367 1.46 -34.37 -18.95
C ALA A 367 0.64 -33.93 -17.73
N ILE A 368 -0.69 -33.90 -17.86
CA ILE A 368 -1.61 -33.53 -16.77
C ILE A 368 -1.56 -34.58 -15.66
N ARG A 369 -1.47 -35.86 -16.02
CA ARG A 369 -1.29 -36.94 -15.04
C ARG A 369 0.04 -36.81 -14.29
N ALA A 370 1.12 -36.47 -15.00
CA ALA A 370 2.46 -36.32 -14.43
C ALA A 370 2.60 -35.07 -13.53
N SER A 371 1.81 -34.01 -13.76
CA SER A 371 1.82 -32.82 -12.91
C SER A 371 1.15 -33.03 -11.55
N GLY A 372 0.50 -34.18 -11.33
CA GLY A 372 -0.28 -34.46 -10.12
C GLY A 372 -1.58 -33.67 -10.05
N TRP A 373 -2.01 -33.08 -11.18
CA TRP A 373 -3.29 -32.41 -11.29
C TRP A 373 -4.43 -33.39 -11.02
N THR A 374 -5.44 -32.91 -10.28
CA THR A 374 -6.67 -33.66 -10.04
C THR A 374 -7.88 -32.77 -10.34
N PRO A 375 -9.02 -33.36 -10.75
CA PRO A 375 -10.26 -32.59 -10.94
C PRO A 375 -10.65 -31.77 -9.70
N ALA A 376 -10.36 -32.28 -8.49
CA ALA A 376 -10.62 -31.56 -7.25
C ALA A 376 -9.75 -30.29 -7.08
N MET A 377 -8.49 -30.31 -7.55
CA MET A 377 -7.63 -29.12 -7.54
C MET A 377 -8.12 -28.06 -8.52
N ASP A 378 -8.62 -28.48 -9.69
CA ASP A 378 -9.19 -27.59 -10.71
C ASP A 378 -10.49 -26.95 -10.23
N GLU A 379 -11.35 -27.74 -9.58
CA GLU A 379 -12.57 -27.26 -8.94
C GLU A 379 -12.24 -26.22 -7.85
N LEU A 380 -11.27 -26.49 -6.99
CA LEU A 380 -10.79 -25.55 -5.98
C LEU A 380 -10.17 -24.28 -6.59
N ALA A 381 -9.47 -24.37 -7.71
CA ALA A 381 -8.87 -23.24 -8.39
C ALA A 381 -9.90 -22.36 -9.11
N ARG A 382 -11.00 -22.97 -9.60
CA ARG A 382 -12.13 -22.25 -10.21
C ARG A 382 -13.08 -21.63 -9.19
N GLN A 383 -13.04 -22.08 -7.93
CA GLN A 383 -13.83 -21.45 -6.88
C GLN A 383 -13.41 -19.99 -6.71
N PRO A 384 -14.35 -19.03 -6.83
CA PRO A 384 -14.04 -17.63 -6.62
C PRO A 384 -13.56 -17.44 -5.18
N ARG A 385 -12.43 -16.73 -5.02
CA ARG A 385 -11.81 -16.49 -3.70
C ARG A 385 -12.71 -15.67 -2.78
N HIS A 386 -13.52 -14.79 -3.36
CA HIS A 386 -14.44 -13.93 -2.65
C HIS A 386 -15.86 -14.05 -3.21
N GLY A 387 -16.84 -13.60 -2.44
CA GLY A 387 -18.23 -13.56 -2.87
C GLY A 387 -18.48 -12.69 -4.12
N PRO A 388 -19.60 -12.89 -4.83
CA PRO A 388 -19.90 -12.17 -6.08
C PRO A 388 -19.94 -10.65 -5.92
N ASN A 389 -20.29 -10.15 -4.73
CA ASN A 389 -20.42 -8.73 -4.43
C ASN A 389 -19.12 -8.08 -3.93
N TYR A 390 -18.05 -8.85 -3.67
CA TYR A 390 -16.84 -8.36 -3.01
C TYR A 390 -16.24 -7.13 -3.70
N ALA A 391 -16.13 -7.17 -5.04
CA ALA A 391 -15.55 -6.07 -5.80
C ALA A 391 -16.38 -4.78 -5.69
N GLN A 392 -17.71 -4.88 -5.67
CA GLN A 392 -18.61 -3.73 -5.51
C GLN A 392 -18.55 -3.20 -4.07
N LEU A 393 -18.59 -4.08 -3.07
CA LEU A 393 -18.49 -3.71 -1.64
C LEU A 393 -17.14 -3.06 -1.32
N SER A 394 -16.04 -3.59 -1.87
CA SER A 394 -14.69 -3.04 -1.70
C SER A 394 -14.57 -1.63 -2.28
N ARG A 395 -15.14 -1.40 -3.47
CA ARG A 395 -15.22 -0.05 -4.07
C ARG A 395 -16.09 0.89 -3.23
N LEU A 396 -17.26 0.44 -2.78
CA LEU A 396 -18.14 1.23 -1.93
C LEU A 396 -17.44 1.65 -0.64
N LEU A 397 -16.84 0.70 0.08
CA LEU A 397 -16.09 0.96 1.31
C LEU A 397 -14.93 1.94 1.08
N SER A 398 -14.16 1.74 0.00
CA SER A 398 -13.07 2.64 -0.37
C SER A 398 -13.57 4.06 -0.61
N SER A 399 -14.72 4.23 -1.29
CA SER A 399 -15.33 5.54 -1.51
C SER A 399 -15.77 6.19 -0.19
N LEU A 400 -16.37 5.43 0.72
CA LEU A 400 -16.75 5.91 2.04
C LEU A 400 -15.54 6.36 2.86
N GLN A 401 -14.49 5.54 2.93
CA GLN A 401 -13.24 5.85 3.64
C GLN A 401 -12.54 7.11 3.10
N ASN A 402 -12.65 7.37 1.79
CA ASN A 402 -12.03 8.53 1.14
C ASN A 402 -12.87 9.80 1.19
N HIS A 403 -14.13 9.73 1.63
CA HIS A 403 -14.98 10.91 1.75
C HIS A 403 -14.40 11.91 2.78
N GLN A 404 -14.39 13.21 2.46
CA GLN A 404 -13.76 14.25 3.30
C GLN A 404 -14.29 14.28 4.75
N LYS A 405 -15.55 13.88 4.95
CA LYS A 405 -16.23 13.85 6.26
C LYS A 405 -16.21 12.47 6.94
N ALA A 406 -15.46 11.50 6.41
CA ALA A 406 -15.38 10.16 6.99
C ALA A 406 -14.39 10.02 8.15
N TRP A 407 -13.62 11.05 8.47
CA TRP A 407 -12.56 11.00 9.48
C TRP A 407 -12.96 10.39 10.84
N PRO A 408 -14.17 10.56 11.40
CA PRO A 408 -14.53 9.94 12.68
C PRO A 408 -14.78 8.43 12.59
N PHE A 409 -15.00 7.91 11.38
CA PHE A 409 -15.46 6.55 11.14
C PHE A 409 -14.35 5.62 10.64
N LYS A 410 -13.15 6.16 10.43
CA LYS A 410 -12.05 5.42 9.79
C LYS A 410 -11.45 4.34 10.68
N ALA A 411 -11.54 4.50 11.99
CA ALA A 411 -10.95 3.61 12.98
C ALA A 411 -11.91 3.45 14.17
N PRO A 412 -11.77 2.40 14.98
CA PRO A 412 -12.55 2.23 16.21
C PRO A 412 -12.32 3.39 17.18
N VAL A 413 -13.36 3.79 17.93
CA VAL A 413 -13.25 4.81 18.99
C VAL A 413 -12.30 4.32 20.09
N ASN A 414 -11.32 5.13 20.49
CA ASN A 414 -10.40 4.74 21.55
C ASN A 414 -11.08 4.83 22.93
N GLY A 415 -11.31 3.68 23.58
CA GLY A 415 -11.96 3.61 24.89
C GLY A 415 -11.16 4.24 26.04
N ASN A 416 -9.85 4.51 25.85
CA ASN A 416 -9.06 5.25 26.84
C ASN A 416 -9.26 6.77 26.74
N GLU A 417 -9.61 7.26 25.54
CA GLU A 417 -9.88 8.68 25.30
C GLU A 417 -11.35 9.01 25.55
N VAL A 418 -12.24 8.06 25.24
CA VAL A 418 -13.69 8.19 25.42
C VAL A 418 -14.19 7.09 26.36
N ALA A 419 -14.04 7.33 27.66
CA ALA A 419 -14.16 6.32 28.71
C ALA A 419 -15.55 5.64 28.80
N ASP A 420 -16.62 6.38 28.54
CA ASP A 420 -18.00 5.89 28.62
C ASP A 420 -18.54 5.35 27.29
N TYR A 421 -17.81 5.50 26.19
CA TYR A 421 -18.30 5.12 24.85
C TYR A 421 -18.79 3.68 24.77
N TYR A 422 -17.97 2.73 25.22
CA TYR A 422 -18.29 1.30 25.18
C TYR A 422 -19.32 0.86 26.24
N SER A 423 -19.67 1.74 27.18
CA SER A 423 -20.80 1.51 28.09
C SER A 423 -22.14 1.93 27.46
N VAL A 424 -22.12 2.91 26.55
CA VAL A 424 -23.31 3.45 25.85
C VAL A 424 -23.56 2.73 24.52
N ILE A 425 -22.49 2.43 23.78
CA ILE A 425 -22.51 1.79 22.47
C ILE A 425 -22.13 0.31 22.63
N THR A 426 -23.14 -0.55 22.53
CA THR A 426 -23.01 -1.99 22.77
C THR A 426 -22.44 -2.75 21.58
N ASN A 427 -22.68 -2.27 20.36
CA ASN A 427 -22.22 -2.90 19.11
C ASN A 427 -21.39 -1.88 18.31
N PRO A 428 -20.13 -1.63 18.69
CA PRO A 428 -19.28 -0.67 17.99
C PRO A 428 -19.00 -1.16 16.56
N MET A 429 -18.94 -0.21 15.62
CA MET A 429 -18.60 -0.47 14.22
C MET A 429 -17.87 0.75 13.64
N ASP A 430 -16.97 0.50 12.70
CA ASP A 430 -16.13 1.49 12.03
C ASP A 430 -15.63 0.92 10.70
N PHE A 431 -15.11 1.77 9.80
CA PHE A 431 -14.70 1.35 8.46
C PHE A 431 -13.46 0.44 8.43
N GLU A 432 -12.56 0.48 9.42
CA GLU A 432 -11.43 -0.44 9.52
C GLU A 432 -11.91 -1.84 9.96
N THR A 433 -12.88 -1.90 10.87
CA THR A 433 -13.56 -3.15 11.21
C THR A 433 -14.34 -3.71 10.03
N MET A 434 -15.05 -2.87 9.27
CA MET A 434 -15.75 -3.30 8.05
C MET A 434 -14.80 -3.78 6.96
N GLU A 435 -13.63 -3.14 6.78
CA GLU A 435 -12.59 -3.57 5.84
C GLU A 435 -12.12 -4.99 6.19
N ARG A 436 -11.81 -5.24 7.47
CA ARG A 436 -11.43 -6.57 7.95
C ARG A 436 -12.54 -7.61 7.73
N LYS A 437 -13.81 -7.26 8.00
CA LYS A 437 -14.95 -8.15 7.75
C LYS A 437 -15.11 -8.48 6.26
N LEU A 438 -14.94 -7.49 5.39
CA LEU A 438 -15.01 -7.68 3.95
C LEU A 438 -13.88 -8.58 3.43
N ASP A 439 -12.65 -8.33 3.86
CA ASP A 439 -11.49 -9.17 3.51
C ASP A 439 -11.65 -10.62 3.96
N GLN A 440 -12.45 -10.86 5.00
CA GLN A 440 -12.75 -12.18 5.55
C GLN A 440 -14.02 -12.82 4.96
N ASP A 441 -14.61 -12.23 3.91
CA ASP A 441 -15.89 -12.65 3.32
C ASP A 441 -17.03 -12.75 4.34
N SER A 442 -17.03 -11.89 5.37
CA SER A 442 -18.07 -11.86 6.40
C SER A 442 -19.36 -11.16 5.97
N TYR A 443 -19.41 -10.63 4.75
CA TYR A 443 -20.60 -10.05 4.14
C TYR A 443 -21.11 -10.99 3.06
N GLU A 444 -22.07 -11.85 3.41
CA GLU A 444 -22.65 -12.79 2.45
C GLU A 444 -23.55 -12.07 1.45
N LYS A 445 -24.24 -11.02 1.92
CA LYS A 445 -25.13 -10.20 1.12
C LYS A 445 -24.84 -8.70 1.30
N PRO A 446 -25.18 -7.84 0.32
CA PRO A 446 -25.01 -6.39 0.43
C PRO A 446 -25.71 -5.79 1.66
N GLU A 447 -26.83 -6.37 2.09
CA GLU A 447 -27.58 -6.01 3.29
C GLU A 447 -26.73 -6.07 4.55
N ASP A 448 -25.85 -7.09 4.68
CA ASP A 448 -24.99 -7.26 5.83
C ASP A 448 -23.98 -6.10 5.94
N PHE A 449 -23.47 -5.66 4.79
CA PHE A 449 -22.56 -4.51 4.70
C PHE A 449 -23.29 -3.20 5.01
N VAL A 450 -24.48 -3.01 4.43
CA VAL A 450 -25.30 -1.81 4.65
C VAL A 450 -25.75 -1.71 6.10
N ALA A 451 -26.05 -2.83 6.76
CA ALA A 451 -26.39 -2.88 8.17
C ALA A 451 -25.22 -2.38 9.03
N ASP A 452 -23.99 -2.85 8.78
CA ASP A 452 -22.80 -2.38 9.48
C ASP A 452 -22.51 -0.91 9.18
N ALA A 453 -22.61 -0.46 7.93
CA ALA A 453 -22.38 0.93 7.57
C ALA A 453 -23.41 1.86 8.24
N THR A 454 -24.68 1.47 8.25
CA THR A 454 -25.74 2.17 8.98
C THR A 454 -25.50 2.14 10.49
N LEU A 455 -24.93 1.05 11.02
CA LEU A 455 -24.56 0.94 12.43
C LEU A 455 -23.46 1.94 12.81
N VAL A 456 -22.47 2.19 11.93
CA VAL A 456 -21.46 3.26 12.13
C VAL A 456 -22.14 4.62 12.37
N PHE A 457 -23.08 5.00 11.50
CA PHE A 457 -23.71 6.32 11.56
C PHE A 457 -24.72 6.43 12.71
N SER A 458 -25.50 5.38 12.96
CA SER A 458 -26.48 5.35 14.05
C SER A 458 -25.80 5.35 15.42
N ASN A 459 -24.70 4.61 15.61
CA ASN A 459 -23.90 4.68 16.83
C ASN A 459 -23.36 6.09 17.06
N CYS A 460 -22.84 6.73 16.00
CA CYS A 460 -22.38 8.11 16.08
C CYS A 460 -23.49 9.07 16.54
N LYS A 461 -24.68 8.99 15.94
CA LYS A 461 -25.84 9.83 16.28
C LYS A 461 -26.46 9.49 17.65
N LYS A 462 -26.34 8.23 18.10
CA LYS A 462 -26.79 7.80 19.43
C LYS A 462 -25.90 8.39 20.53
N TYR A 463 -24.59 8.40 20.29
CA TYR A 463 -23.62 8.89 21.26
C TYR A 463 -23.48 10.41 21.26
N ASN A 464 -23.54 11.04 20.08
CA ASN A 464 -23.29 12.46 19.91
C ASN A 464 -24.58 13.22 19.59
N ASN A 465 -24.75 14.41 20.19
CA ASN A 465 -25.86 15.31 19.88
C ASN A 465 -25.85 15.75 18.40
N ASP A 466 -27.02 15.96 17.79
CA ASP A 466 -27.19 16.35 16.39
C ASP A 466 -26.46 17.64 15.98
N SER A 467 -26.22 18.55 16.94
CA SER A 467 -25.50 19.79 16.69
C SER A 467 -23.98 19.59 16.49
N THR A 468 -23.45 18.45 16.95
CA THR A 468 -22.01 18.16 16.95
C THR A 468 -21.43 17.99 15.53
N PRO A 469 -20.13 18.27 15.35
CA PRO A 469 -19.44 17.97 14.09
C PRO A 469 -19.51 16.48 13.70
N TYR A 470 -19.55 15.57 14.69
CA TYR A 470 -19.63 14.12 14.49
C TYR A 470 -20.96 13.69 13.87
N ALA A 471 -22.10 14.13 14.44
CA ALA A 471 -23.42 13.85 13.91
C ALA A 471 -23.61 14.44 12.50
N LYS A 472 -23.09 15.67 12.27
CA LYS A 472 -23.06 16.29 10.92
C LYS A 472 -22.23 15.48 9.92
N CYS A 473 -21.11 14.90 10.35
CA CYS A 473 -20.31 14.00 9.51
C CYS A 473 -21.07 12.72 9.18
N ALA A 474 -21.74 12.11 10.18
CA ALA A 474 -22.54 10.90 9.99
C ALA A 474 -23.61 11.12 8.91
N ASN A 475 -24.40 12.19 9.04
CA ASN A 475 -25.45 12.52 8.06
C ASN A 475 -24.90 12.71 6.63
N LYS A 476 -23.72 13.36 6.50
CA LYS A 476 -23.11 13.60 5.17
C LYS A 476 -22.61 12.31 4.53
N VAL A 477 -21.91 11.46 5.30
CA VAL A 477 -21.34 10.21 4.78
C VAL A 477 -22.43 9.18 4.53
N GLU A 478 -23.45 9.11 5.38
CA GLU A 478 -24.63 8.26 5.21
C GLU A 478 -25.40 8.63 3.92
N LYS A 479 -25.64 9.92 3.69
CA LYS A 479 -26.26 10.38 2.44
C LYS A 479 -25.41 10.03 1.22
N TYR A 480 -24.08 10.16 1.32
CA TYR A 480 -23.17 9.79 0.25
C TYR A 480 -23.20 8.28 -0.02
N MET A 481 -23.22 7.44 1.02
CA MET A 481 -23.39 5.99 0.90
C MET A 481 -24.63 5.64 0.08
N TRP A 482 -25.79 6.20 0.44
CA TRP A 482 -27.04 5.93 -0.28
C TRP A 482 -27.00 6.41 -1.73
N SER A 483 -26.30 7.52 -2.02
CA SER A 483 -26.08 7.96 -3.40
C SER A 483 -25.26 6.98 -4.23
N LEU A 484 -24.24 6.35 -3.62
CA LEU A 484 -23.41 5.34 -4.28
C LEU A 484 -24.17 4.02 -4.48
N ILE A 485 -24.96 3.60 -3.49
CA ILE A 485 -25.80 2.39 -3.59
C ILE A 485 -26.82 2.55 -4.72
N LYS A 486 -27.39 3.74 -4.88
CA LYS A 486 -28.34 4.03 -5.96
C LYS A 486 -27.74 3.92 -7.36
N GLU A 487 -26.43 4.11 -7.50
CA GLU A 487 -25.72 3.93 -8.77
C GLU A 487 -25.48 2.45 -9.12
N ILE A 488 -25.84 1.51 -8.24
CA ILE A 488 -25.69 0.07 -8.43
C ILE A 488 -27.09 -0.52 -8.71
N PRO A 489 -27.47 -0.75 -9.99
CA PRO A 489 -28.82 -1.21 -10.34
C PRO A 489 -29.23 -2.50 -9.65
N GLU A 490 -28.27 -3.41 -9.44
CA GLU A 490 -28.48 -4.70 -8.79
C GLU A 490 -28.91 -4.56 -7.33
N TRP A 491 -28.63 -3.43 -6.68
CA TRP A 491 -28.92 -3.16 -5.27
C TRP A 491 -30.02 -2.12 -5.08
N SER A 492 -30.76 -1.80 -6.15
CA SER A 492 -31.88 -0.83 -6.10
C SER A 492 -32.93 -1.17 -5.04
N TYR A 493 -33.17 -2.45 -4.77
CA TYR A 493 -34.08 -2.93 -3.71
C TYR A 493 -33.66 -2.54 -2.29
N LEU A 494 -32.39 -2.17 -2.06
CA LEU A 494 -31.91 -1.70 -0.76
C LEU A 494 -32.40 -0.27 -0.45
N LEU A 495 -32.93 0.45 -1.45
CA LEU A 495 -33.44 1.82 -1.30
C LEU A 495 -34.91 1.87 -0.86
N ASP A 496 -35.61 0.74 -0.95
CA ASP A 496 -37.06 0.65 -0.71
C ASP A 496 -37.41 0.32 0.75
N ASN A 497 -36.43 0.28 1.65
CA ASN A 497 -36.59 -0.01 3.09
C ASN A 497 -36.27 1.18 4.00
#